data_AF-A0A7S2NAU7-F1
#
_entry.id   AF-A0A7S2NAU7-F1
#
_cell.length_a   1.000
_cell.length_b   1.000
_cell.length_c   1.000
_cell.angle_alpha   90.00
_cell.angle_beta   90.00
_cell.angle_gamma   90.00
#
_symmetry.space_group_name_H-M   'P 1'
#
loop_
_entity.id
_entity.type
_entity.pdbx_description
1 polymer ?
#
loop_
_entity_poly.entity_id
_entity_poly.type
_entity_poly.pdbx_seq_one_letter_code
_entity_poly.pdbx_strand_id
1 'polypeptide(L)'
;QRFRAGDADGDAESALLAVPSLYLVANAIAKPVLEHVQQEWPTVFMPAFPDIFAVNHVHATGFLAAVQAAMAEPEREAFSRSFACTDFRRRWKTQVYFSLRQRQALERFQGVADRLGAAPAPGPPAPAGGP
;
A
#
# COMPACT_ATOMS: atom_id res chain seq x y z
N GLN A 1 -3.61 45.62 39.65
CA GLN A 1 -3.62 45.03 38.29
C GLN A 1 -3.10 43.61 38.41
N ARG A 2 -3.90 42.62 37.98
CA ARG A 2 -3.57 41.19 37.86
C ARG A 2 -2.72 40.95 36.61
N PHE A 3 -1.82 39.96 36.65
CA PHE A 3 -1.58 38.87 35.67
C PHE A 3 -0.30 38.15 36.13
N ARG A 4 -0.40 37.18 37.04
CA ARG A 4 -0.46 35.72 36.81
C ARG A 4 0.81 35.17 36.14
N ALA A 5 1.72 34.68 36.98
CA ALA A 5 2.73 33.69 36.61
C ALA A 5 2.02 32.40 36.15
N GLY A 6 2.55 31.74 35.12
CA GLY A 6 2.03 30.45 34.66
C GLY A 6 2.77 29.93 33.44
N ASP A 7 3.55 28.88 33.68
CA ASP A 7 3.79 27.73 32.79
C ASP A 7 4.51 27.95 31.47
N ALA A 8 5.85 27.94 31.53
CA ALA A 8 6.71 27.61 30.39
C ALA A 8 7.60 26.36 30.63
N ASP A 9 7.61 25.80 31.85
CA ASP A 9 8.48 24.67 32.22
C ASP A 9 7.81 23.29 32.13
N GLY A 10 6.48 23.24 31.96
CA GLY A 10 5.73 21.98 31.99
C GLY A 10 5.86 21.10 30.74
N ASP A 11 6.40 21.62 29.63
CA ASP A 11 6.39 20.92 28.34
C ASP A 11 7.64 20.06 28.11
N ALA A 12 8.79 20.51 28.64
CA ALA A 12 10.06 19.79 28.51
C ALA A 12 10.18 18.59 29.46
N GLU A 13 9.70 18.71 30.70
CA GLU A 13 9.64 17.58 31.65
C GLU A 13 8.57 16.55 31.26
N SER A 14 7.45 16.98 30.70
CA SER A 14 6.41 16.08 30.19
C SER A 14 6.89 15.26 28.99
N ALA A 15 7.79 15.81 28.17
CA ALA A 15 8.48 15.09 27.10
C ALA A 15 9.50 14.05 27.62
N LEU A 16 10.11 14.27 28.79
CA LEU A 16 11.04 13.34 29.45
C LEU A 16 10.32 12.23 30.23
N LEU A 17 9.06 12.46 30.61
CA LEU A 17 8.19 11.50 31.32
C LEU A 17 7.23 10.74 30.39
N ALA A 18 7.18 11.10 29.10
CA ALA A 18 6.50 10.32 28.08
C ALA A 18 7.16 8.94 27.98
N VAL A 19 6.40 7.89 28.31
CA VAL A 19 6.88 6.51 28.39
C VAL A 19 7.72 6.17 27.14
N PRO A 20 8.97 5.68 27.29
CA PRO A 20 9.88 5.38 26.17
C PRO A 20 9.39 4.28 25.22
N SER A 21 8.20 3.72 25.45
CA SER A 21 7.53 2.77 24.56
C SER A 21 7.22 3.37 23.19
N LEU A 22 6.96 4.68 23.13
CA LEU A 22 6.64 5.40 21.91
C LEU A 22 7.86 5.38 20.96
N TYR A 23 8.98 5.96 21.40
CA TYR A 23 10.24 6.04 20.63
C TYR A 23 10.76 4.66 20.19
N LEU A 24 10.51 3.62 20.99
CA LEU A 24 10.84 2.22 20.69
C LEU A 24 10.09 1.71 19.46
N VAL A 25 8.79 1.98 19.34
CA VAL A 25 7.99 1.47 18.20
C VAL A 25 8.47 2.08 16.89
N ALA A 26 8.67 3.40 16.84
CA ALA A 26 9.11 4.07 15.62
C ALA A 26 10.56 3.72 15.27
N ASN A 27 11.49 3.84 16.22
CA ASN A 27 12.93 3.77 15.93
C ASN A 27 13.52 2.37 16.10
N ALA A 28 13.05 1.57 17.04
CA ALA A 28 13.63 0.25 17.30
C ALA A 28 12.92 -0.89 16.55
N ILE A 29 11.63 -0.71 16.19
CA ILE A 29 10.85 -1.76 15.51
C ILE A 29 10.58 -1.36 14.06
N ALA A 30 9.88 -0.24 13.84
CA ALA A 30 9.36 0.07 12.52
C ALA A 30 10.47 0.37 11.51
N LYS A 31 11.40 1.28 11.84
CA LYS A 31 12.50 1.63 10.92
C LYS A 31 13.34 0.42 10.49
N PRO A 32 13.88 -0.41 11.41
CA PRO A 32 14.67 -1.58 11.01
C PRO A 32 13.88 -2.57 10.17
N VAL A 33 12.60 -2.81 10.48
CA VAL A 33 11.75 -3.70 9.68
C VAL A 33 11.56 -3.17 8.27
N LEU A 34 11.28 -1.87 8.10
CA LEU A 34 11.12 -1.26 6.78
C LEU A 34 12.43 -1.34 5.98
N GLU A 35 13.56 -1.01 6.59
CA GLU A 35 14.88 -1.07 5.96
C GLU A 35 15.24 -2.50 5.56
N HIS A 36 14.96 -3.49 6.42
CA HIS A 36 15.19 -4.90 6.12
C HIS A 36 14.37 -5.38 4.92
N VAL A 37 13.06 -5.06 4.88
CA VAL A 37 12.20 -5.40 3.73
C VAL A 37 12.72 -4.74 2.45
N GLN A 38 13.20 -3.50 2.53
CA GLN A 38 13.76 -2.79 1.38
C GLN A 38 15.06 -3.39 0.85
N GLN A 39 15.88 -3.96 1.72
CA GLN A 39 17.18 -4.54 1.39
C GLN A 39 17.05 -5.99 0.91
N GLU A 40 16.34 -6.83 1.66
CA GLU A 40 16.25 -8.27 1.39
C GLU A 40 15.24 -8.59 0.29
N TRP A 41 14.14 -7.84 0.20
CA TRP A 41 13.03 -8.15 -0.71
C TRP A 41 12.69 -7.00 -1.67
N PRO A 42 13.65 -6.49 -2.46
CA PRO A 42 13.38 -5.38 -3.38
C PRO A 42 12.34 -5.70 -4.45
N THR A 43 12.14 -6.98 -4.76
CA THR A 43 11.15 -7.46 -5.73
C THR A 43 9.72 -7.28 -5.25
N VAL A 44 9.47 -7.14 -3.95
CA VAL A 44 8.12 -6.94 -3.38
C VAL A 44 7.47 -5.65 -3.90
N PHE A 45 8.29 -4.66 -4.24
CA PHE A 45 7.86 -3.36 -4.76
C PHE A 45 7.63 -3.36 -6.28
N MET A 46 7.89 -4.47 -6.97
CA MET A 46 7.77 -4.59 -8.42
C MET A 46 6.42 -5.23 -8.79
N PRO A 47 5.62 -4.61 -9.67
CA PRO A 47 4.30 -5.13 -10.04
C PRO A 47 4.37 -6.24 -11.10
N ALA A 48 5.46 -7.01 -11.15
CA ALA A 48 5.66 -8.10 -12.11
C ALA A 48 4.56 -9.17 -12.00
N PHE A 49 4.08 -9.40 -10.78
CA PHE A 49 2.93 -10.24 -10.48
C PHE A 49 1.84 -9.38 -9.83
N PRO A 50 0.87 -8.85 -10.60
CA PRO A 50 -0.08 -7.86 -10.10
C PRO A 50 -0.91 -8.31 -8.89
N ASP A 51 -1.31 -9.59 -8.85
CA ASP A 51 -2.11 -10.13 -7.74
C ASP A 51 -1.29 -10.18 -6.44
N ILE A 52 -0.06 -10.70 -6.51
CA ILE A 52 0.86 -10.76 -5.37
C ILE A 52 1.26 -9.35 -4.93
N PHE A 53 1.53 -8.45 -5.87
CA PHE A 53 1.85 -7.05 -5.58
C PHE A 53 0.74 -6.35 -4.80
N ALA A 54 -0.52 -6.53 -5.22
CA ALA A 54 -1.67 -5.92 -4.54
C ALA A 54 -1.81 -6.42 -3.09
N VAL A 55 -1.68 -7.74 -2.89
CA VAL A 55 -1.74 -8.36 -1.56
C VAL A 55 -0.62 -7.82 -0.66
N ASN A 56 0.61 -7.81 -1.16
CA ASN A 56 1.77 -7.31 -0.41
C ASN A 56 1.64 -5.81 -0.08
N HIS A 57 1.16 -5.01 -1.02
CA HIS A 57 0.92 -3.58 -0.79
C HIS A 57 -0.13 -3.35 0.30
N VAL A 58 -1.22 -4.13 0.31
CA VAL A 58 -2.24 -4.06 1.37
C VAL A 58 -1.67 -4.47 2.73
N HIS A 59 -0.92 -5.57 2.80
CA HIS A 59 -0.30 -5.98 4.06
C HIS A 59 0.72 -4.97 4.57
N ALA A 60 1.54 -4.40 3.68
CA ALA A 60 2.53 -3.40 4.04
C ALA A 60 1.89 -2.08 4.53
N THR A 61 0.84 -1.62 3.86
CA THR A 61 0.09 -0.43 4.32
C THR A 61 -0.66 -0.69 5.61
N GLY A 62 -1.23 -1.88 5.78
CA GLY A 62 -1.85 -2.33 7.04
C GLY A 62 -0.86 -2.38 8.21
N PHE A 63 0.33 -2.93 7.98
CA PHE A 63 1.42 -2.92 8.96
C PHE A 63 1.78 -1.49 9.36
N LEU A 64 2.02 -0.60 8.39
CA LEU A 64 2.33 0.81 8.68
C LEU A 64 1.22 1.49 9.49
N ALA A 65 -0.04 1.25 9.14
CA ALA A 65 -1.17 1.81 9.88
C ALA A 65 -1.23 1.28 11.33
N ALA A 66 -1.01 -0.01 11.54
CA ALA A 66 -0.97 -0.62 12.87
C ALA A 66 0.17 -0.06 13.74
N VAL A 67 1.36 0.08 13.17
CA VAL A 67 2.50 0.72 13.84
C VAL A 67 2.17 2.17 14.19
N GLN A 68 1.60 2.94 13.26
CA GLN A 68 1.23 4.34 13.49
C GLN A 68 0.13 4.49 14.55
N ALA A 69 -0.80 3.53 14.64
CA ALA A 69 -1.83 3.50 15.66
C ALA A 69 -1.28 3.23 17.07
N ALA A 70 -0.12 2.56 17.17
CA ALA A 70 0.59 2.37 18.44
C ALA A 70 1.43 3.60 18.86
N MET A 71 1.57 4.60 17.99
CA MET A 71 2.32 5.84 18.26
C MET A 71 1.38 6.98 18.71
N ALA A 72 1.88 7.82 19.61
CA ALA A 72 1.28 9.10 19.93
C ALA A 72 1.36 10.05 18.72
N GLU A 73 0.46 11.02 18.64
CA GLU A 73 0.36 11.95 17.50
C GLU A 73 1.68 12.62 17.10
N PRO A 74 2.47 13.24 18.01
CA PRO A 74 3.70 13.92 17.62
C PRO A 74 4.75 12.94 17.06
N GLU A 75 4.82 11.73 17.60
CA GLU A 75 5.70 10.70 17.11
C GLU A 75 5.25 10.18 15.74
N ARG A 76 3.95 9.95 15.57
CA ARG A 76 3.39 9.50 14.30
C ARG A 76 3.70 10.47 13.17
N GLU A 77 3.62 11.77 13.45
CA GLU A 77 3.99 12.82 12.50
C GLU A 77 5.50 12.78 12.18
N ALA A 78 6.34 12.66 13.21
CA ALA A 78 7.79 12.52 13.04
C ALA A 78 8.17 11.26 12.24
N PHE A 79 7.56 10.11 12.55
CA PHE A 79 7.77 8.85 11.85
C PHE A 79 7.29 8.93 10.39
N SER A 80 6.12 9.52 10.14
CA SER A 80 5.57 9.67 8.78
C SER A 80 6.46 10.53 7.88
N ARG A 81 7.18 11.49 8.45
CA ARG A 81 8.18 12.31 7.75
C ARG A 81 9.59 11.69 7.69
N SER A 82 9.81 10.58 8.40
CA SER A 82 11.12 9.94 8.43
C SER A 82 11.52 9.37 7.05
N PHE A 83 12.82 9.33 6.79
CA PHE A 83 13.34 8.80 5.53
C PHE A 83 12.90 7.36 5.26
N ALA A 84 12.99 6.47 6.25
CA ALA A 84 12.58 5.07 6.11
C ALA A 84 11.10 4.94 5.69
N CYS A 85 10.18 5.67 6.33
CA CYS A 85 8.75 5.61 6.01
C CYS A 85 8.46 6.23 4.62
N THR A 86 9.07 7.38 4.31
CA THR A 86 8.87 8.06 3.03
C THR A 86 9.45 7.28 1.86
N ASP A 87 10.67 6.74 2.00
CA ASP A 87 11.30 5.89 0.98
C ASP A 87 10.52 4.59 0.79
N PHE A 88 10.08 3.95 1.89
CA PHE A 88 9.27 2.72 1.81
C PHE A 88 7.98 2.95 1.03
N ARG A 89 7.25 4.04 1.31
CA ARG A 89 6.04 4.41 0.57
C ARG A 89 6.35 4.71 -0.90
N ARG A 90 7.44 5.42 -1.18
CA ARG A 90 7.84 5.81 -2.54
C ARG A 90 8.22 4.63 -3.43
N ARG A 91 8.80 3.57 -2.87
CA ARG A 91 9.22 2.39 -3.66
C ARG A 91 8.06 1.65 -4.30
N TRP A 92 6.85 1.73 -3.73
CA TRP A 92 5.67 1.11 -4.30
C TRP A 92 5.31 1.73 -5.65
N LYS A 93 5.47 0.95 -6.72
CA LYS A 93 5.15 1.36 -8.10
C LYS A 93 3.64 1.26 -8.39
N THR A 94 2.81 1.85 -7.53
CA THR A 94 1.34 1.79 -7.61
C THR A 94 0.81 2.31 -8.94
N GLN A 95 1.40 3.39 -9.48
CA GLN A 95 1.10 3.89 -10.83
C GLN A 95 1.27 2.82 -11.91
N VAL A 96 2.41 2.12 -11.92
CA VAL A 96 2.70 1.05 -12.89
C VAL A 96 1.71 -0.10 -12.72
N TYR A 97 1.38 -0.46 -11.47
CA TYR A 97 0.37 -1.46 -11.17
C TYR A 97 -1.01 -1.10 -11.77
N PHE A 98 -1.47 0.14 -11.61
CA PHE A 98 -2.75 0.58 -12.18
C PHE A 98 -2.72 0.54 -13.71
N SER A 99 -1.62 0.96 -14.34
CA SER A 99 -1.47 0.85 -15.80
C SER A 99 -1.54 -0.61 -16.28
N LEU A 100 -0.89 -1.54 -15.57
CA LEU A 100 -0.97 -2.98 -15.89
C LEU A 100 -2.40 -3.52 -15.75
N ARG A 101 -3.12 -3.14 -14.69
CA ARG A 101 -4.52 -3.56 -14.49
C ARG A 101 -5.45 -3.00 -15.54
N GLN A 102 -5.28 -1.74 -15.92
CA GLN A 102 -6.06 -1.11 -16.99
C GLN A 102 -5.83 -1.82 -18.32
N ARG A 103 -4.57 -2.13 -18.65
CA ARG A 103 -4.24 -2.89 -19.87
C ARG A 103 -4.86 -4.28 -19.86
N GLN A 104 -4.75 -5.03 -18.76
CA GLN A 104 -5.38 -6.35 -18.63
C GLN A 104 -6.91 -6.30 -18.77
N ALA A 105 -7.55 -5.25 -18.25
CA ALA A 105 -8.99 -5.07 -18.39
C ALA A 105 -9.37 -4.85 -19.86
N LEU A 106 -8.65 -3.97 -20.58
CA LEU A 106 -8.86 -3.70 -22.00
C LEU A 106 -8.67 -4.96 -22.87
N GLU A 107 -7.61 -5.73 -22.62
CA GLU A 107 -7.33 -6.99 -23.33
C GLU A 107 -8.46 -8.02 -23.12
N ARG A 108 -9.01 -8.11 -21.90
CA ARG A 108 -10.17 -8.98 -21.62
C ARG A 108 -11.43 -8.52 -22.36
N PHE A 109 -11.70 -7.22 -22.39
CA PHE A 109 -12.84 -6.68 -23.12
C PHE A 109 -12.74 -6.96 -24.63
N GLN A 110 -11.56 -6.74 -25.22
CA GLN A 110 -11.31 -7.04 -26.64
C GLN A 110 -11.50 -8.53 -26.94
N GLY A 111 -10.93 -9.42 -26.12
CA GLY A 111 -11.08 -10.86 -26.31
C GLY A 111 -12.53 -11.36 -26.18
N VAL A 112 -13.37 -10.70 -25.37
CA VAL A 112 -14.81 -11.00 -25.30
C VAL A 112 -15.54 -10.48 -26.54
N ALA A 113 -15.23 -9.25 -26.98
CA ALA A 113 -15.81 -8.68 -28.19
C ALA A 113 -15.52 -9.52 -29.43
N ASP A 114 -14.30 -10.01 -29.58
CA ASP A 114 -13.92 -10.88 -30.70
C ASP A 114 -14.69 -12.21 -30.69
N ARG A 115 -14.92 -12.80 -29.51
CA ARG A 115 -15.72 -14.03 -29.38
C ARG A 115 -17.20 -13.81 -29.71
N LEU A 116 -17.75 -12.65 -29.36
CA LEU A 116 -19.14 -12.30 -29.67
C LEU A 116 -19.31 -11.92 -31.15
N GLY A 117 -18.31 -11.28 -31.76
CA GLY A 117 -18.28 -10.98 -33.19
C GLY A 117 -18.02 -12.20 -34.09
N ALA A 118 -17.36 -13.23 -33.55
CA ALA A 118 -17.05 -14.48 -34.27
C ALA A 118 -18.10 -15.58 -34.09
N ALA A 119 -19.29 -15.29 -33.54
CA ALA A 119 -20.36 -16.28 -33.42
C ALA A 119 -20.69 -16.86 -34.82
N PRO A 120 -20.43 -18.15 -35.08
CA PRO A 120 -20.67 -18.74 -36.39
C PRO A 120 -22.17 -18.71 -36.67
N ALA A 121 -22.55 -18.19 -37.85
CA ALA A 121 -23.92 -18.24 -38.31
C ALA A 121 -24.46 -19.67 -38.19
N PRO A 122 -25.69 -19.89 -37.69
CA PRO A 122 -26.28 -21.22 -37.65
C PRO A 122 -26.27 -21.78 -39.07
N GLY A 123 -25.47 -22.85 -39.26
CA GLY A 123 -25.34 -23.51 -40.54
C GLY A 123 -26.72 -23.95 -41.06
N PRO A 124 -26.95 -23.88 -42.38
CA PRO A 124 -28.25 -24.23 -42.94
C PRO A 124 -28.65 -25.66 -42.51
N PRO A 125 -29.94 -25.89 -42.20
CA PRO A 125 -30.40 -27.21 -41.78
C PRO A 125 -30.06 -28.24 -42.86
N ALA A 126 -29.45 -29.34 -42.43
CA ALA A 126 -29.06 -30.43 -43.31
C ALA A 126 -30.28 -30.93 -44.10
N PRO A 127 -30.16 -31.16 -45.42
CA PRO A 127 -31.26 -31.68 -46.21
C PRO A 127 -31.61 -33.07 -45.67
N ALA A 128 -32.86 -33.23 -45.22
CA ALA A 128 -33.43 -34.51 -44.85
C ALA A 128 -33.45 -35.40 -46.10
N GLY A 129 -32.43 -36.25 -46.24
CA GLY A 129 -32.39 -37.30 -47.25
C GLY A 129 -33.46 -38.35 -46.94
N GLY A 130 -34.44 -38.48 -47.83
CA GLY A 130 -35.36 -39.62 -47.87
C GLY A 130 -34.64 -40.92 -48.19
N PRO A 131 -35.24 -42.05 -47.78
CA PRO A 131 -35.97 -42.85 -48.76
C PRO A 131 -37.45 -43.06 -48.43
#